data_AF-A0A397XWM2-F1
#
_entry.id   AF-A0A397XWM2-F1
#
_cell.length_a   1.000
_cell.length_b   1.000
_cell.length_c   1.000
_cell.angle_alpha   90.00
_cell.angle_beta   90.00
_cell.angle_gamma   90.00
#
_symmetry.space_group_name_H-M   'P 1'
#
loop_
_entity.id
_entity.type
_entity.pdbx_description
1 polymer ?
#
loop_
_entity_poly.entity_id
_entity_poly.type
_entity_poly.pdbx_seq_one_letter_code
_entity_poly.pdbx_strand_id
1 'polypeptide(L)'
;MNCSKEVSRFTSKTVKNPGRLFHYCPMGSEKEKTHLFKWSDKSVVEEIEDFQDLFDVLLVDNSEFQKSVRAGEAMIKRHESRIEEMEDAIIHCKEKTS
;
A
#
# COMPACT_ATOMS: atom_id res chain seq x y z
N MET A 1 -1.70 10.28 16.32
CA MET A 1 -2.56 11.10 17.20
C MET A 1 -3.98 10.77 16.78
N ASN A 2 -4.60 9.76 17.40
CA ASN A 2 -5.76 9.10 16.79
C ASN A 2 -7.05 9.57 17.46
N CYS A 3 -7.21 10.89 17.56
CA CYS A 3 -8.48 11.49 17.95
C CYS A 3 -9.07 12.08 16.66
N SER A 4 -10.21 11.57 16.21
CA SER A 4 -10.88 11.94 14.96
C SER A 4 -11.42 13.39 14.92
N LYS A 5 -10.89 14.29 15.77
CA LYS A 5 -11.20 15.72 15.80
C LYS A 5 -10.03 16.52 15.27
N GLU A 6 -10.35 17.68 14.71
CA GLU A 6 -9.35 18.65 14.23
C GLU A 6 -8.31 18.95 15.31
N VAL A 7 -7.06 18.59 15.03
CA VAL A 7 -5.94 18.76 15.96
C VAL A 7 -5.40 20.17 15.78
N SER A 8 -5.52 20.99 16.82
CA SER A 8 -4.92 22.33 16.81
C SER A 8 -3.39 22.23 16.93
N ARG A 9 -2.68 22.98 16.09
CA ARG A 9 -1.21 23.08 16.08
C ARG A 9 -0.77 24.38 16.72
N PHE A 10 0.23 24.31 17.59
CA PHE A 10 0.68 25.40 18.43
C PHE A 10 2.20 25.58 18.33
N THR A 11 2.66 26.79 18.66
CA THR A 11 4.08 27.15 18.74
C THR A 11 4.49 27.30 20.19
N SER A 12 5.50 26.56 20.62
CA SER A 12 6.05 26.63 21.97
C SER A 12 6.69 28.00 22.23
N LYS A 13 6.30 28.62 23.33
CA LYS A 13 6.88 29.87 23.84
C LYS A 13 7.83 29.65 25.02
N THR A 14 8.19 28.39 25.30
CA THR A 14 9.06 28.05 26.42
C THR A 14 10.51 28.42 26.13
N VAL A 15 11.28 28.78 27.16
CA VAL A 15 12.72 29.08 27.03
C VAL A 15 13.51 27.87 26.50
N LYS A 16 13.08 26.65 26.86
CA LYS A 16 13.76 25.40 26.48
C LYS A 16 13.51 25.00 25.02
N ASN A 17 12.32 25.29 24.49
CA ASN A 17 11.93 24.91 23.12
C ASN A 17 11.24 26.09 22.41
N PRO A 18 11.89 27.26 22.25
CA PRO A 18 11.25 28.41 21.66
C PRO A 18 10.95 28.14 20.18
N GLY A 19 9.76 28.51 19.72
CA GLY A 19 9.36 28.38 18.31
C GLY A 19 9.00 26.96 17.85
N ARG A 20 9.23 25.92 18.67
CA ARG A 20 8.98 24.54 18.26
C ARG A 20 7.48 24.23 18.16
N LEU A 21 7.07 23.56 17.10
CA LEU A 21 5.66 23.22 16.83
C LEU A 21 5.23 21.95 17.54
N PHE A 22 4.05 21.97 18.13
CA PHE A 22 3.42 20.81 18.75
C PHE A 22 1.93 20.74 18.44
N HIS A 23 1.39 19.54 18.60
CA HIS A 23 -0.02 19.24 18.56
C HIS A 23 -0.51 19.00 19.98
N TYR A 24 -1.74 19.43 20.28
CA TYR A 24 -2.40 19.19 21.56
C TYR A 24 -3.83 18.69 21.32
N CYS A 25 -4.21 17.60 22.00
CA CYS A 25 -5.58 17.09 21.92
C CYS A 25 -6.41 17.63 23.09
N PRO A 26 -7.51 18.37 22.83
CA PRO A 26 -8.38 18.89 23.88
C PRO A 26 -9.16 17.78 24.63
N MET A 27 -9.24 16.58 24.06
CA MET A 27 -9.88 15.41 24.68
C MET A 27 -8.91 14.57 25.51
N GLY A 28 -7.62 14.94 25.55
CA GLY A 28 -6.65 14.26 26.38
C GLY A 28 -6.96 14.41 27.86
N SER A 29 -6.89 13.30 28.60
CA SER A 29 -6.91 13.32 30.06
C SER A 29 -5.50 13.05 30.60
N GLU A 30 -5.20 13.48 31.83
CA GLU A 30 -3.93 13.13 32.48
C GLU A 30 -3.72 11.62 32.67
N LYS A 31 -4.80 10.82 32.58
CA LYS A 31 -4.76 9.37 32.62
C LYS A 31 -4.35 8.76 31.27
N GLU A 32 -4.65 9.44 30.15
CA GLU A 32 -4.34 9.00 28.79
C GLU A 32 -3.40 10.01 28.09
N LYS A 33 -2.17 10.10 28.61
CA LYS A 33 -1.17 11.10 28.18
C LYS A 33 -0.69 10.94 26.72
N THR A 34 -0.91 9.79 26.12
CA THR A 34 -0.35 9.40 24.81
C THR A 34 -0.86 10.24 23.64
N HIS A 35 -2.01 10.90 23.79
CA HIS A 35 -2.58 11.78 22.77
C HIS A 35 -2.72 13.23 23.23
N LEU A 36 -2.34 13.57 24.46
CA LEU A 36 -2.48 14.93 24.99
C LEU A 36 -1.54 15.92 24.30
N PHE A 37 -0.29 15.54 24.07
CA PHE A 37 0.75 16.40 23.53
C PHE A 37 1.73 15.61 22.67
N LYS A 38 2.07 16.14 21.48
CA LYS A 38 3.13 15.57 20.63
C LYS A 38 3.84 16.64 19.82
N TRP A 39 5.16 16.56 19.73
CA TRP A 39 5.95 17.44 18.88
C TRP A 39 5.67 17.16 17.40
N SER A 40 5.46 18.20 16.59
CA SER A 40 5.11 18.03 15.18
C SER A 40 6.21 17.32 14.39
N ASP A 41 7.49 17.59 14.69
CA ASP A 41 8.62 16.90 14.06
C ASP A 41 8.61 15.38 14.35
N LYS A 42 8.27 14.98 15.58
CA LYS A 42 8.10 13.56 15.92
C LYS A 42 6.90 12.94 15.23
N SER A 43 5.79 13.69 15.09
CA SER A 43 4.63 13.20 14.34
C SER A 43 4.97 12.90 12.90
N VAL A 44 5.68 13.80 12.22
CA VAL A 44 6.05 13.62 10.82
C VAL A 44 6.99 12.42 10.65
N VAL A 45 7.94 12.21 11.56
CA VAL A 45 8.82 11.03 11.51
C VAL A 45 8.03 9.74 11.65
N GLU A 46 7.16 9.64 12.66
CA GLU A 46 6.32 8.44 12.85
C GLU A 46 5.39 8.20 11.64
N GLU A 47 4.81 9.26 11.06
CA GLU A 47 3.98 9.12 9.84
C GLU A 47 4.80 8.62 8.64
N ILE A 48 6.05 9.09 8.48
CA ILE A 48 6.95 8.61 7.41
C ILE A 48 7.30 7.14 7.62
N GLU A 49 7.58 6.72 8.86
CA GLU A 49 7.86 5.33 9.22
C GLU A 49 6.64 4.44 8.91
N ASP A 50 5.44 4.86 9.32
CA ASP A 50 4.19 4.17 9.01
C ASP A 50 3.97 4.03 7.48
N PHE A 51 4.29 5.07 6.71
CA PHE A 51 4.21 5.03 5.24
C PHE A 51 5.25 4.10 4.62
N GLN A 52 6.45 4.00 5.18
CA GLN A 52 7.48 3.08 4.71
C GLN A 52 7.04 1.64 4.88
N ASP A 53 6.51 1.28 6.05
CA ASP A 53 5.99 -0.06 6.31
C ASP A 53 4.86 -0.45 5.33
N LEU A 54 3.94 0.49 5.06
CA LEU A 54 2.87 0.26 4.09
C LEU A 54 3.41 0.09 2.66
N PHE A 55 4.43 0.88 2.30
CA PHE A 55 5.04 0.80 0.98
C PHE A 55 5.79 -0.53 0.77
N ASP A 56 6.47 -1.04 1.80
CA ASP A 56 7.17 -2.32 1.75
C ASP A 56 6.21 -3.49 1.53
N VAL A 57 5.06 -3.49 2.23
CA VAL A 57 3.99 -4.48 2.00
C VAL A 57 3.49 -4.39 0.55
N LEU A 58 3.22 -3.18 0.06
CA LEU A 58 2.74 -2.97 -1.30
C LEU A 58 3.76 -3.46 -2.35
N LEU A 59 5.05 -3.30 -2.11
CA LEU A 59 6.11 -3.78 -3.01
C LEU A 59 6.13 -5.31 -3.09
N VAL A 60 5.97 -5.99 -1.96
CA VAL A 60 5.90 -7.46 -1.91
C VAL A 60 4.67 -7.95 -2.67
N ASP A 61 3.49 -7.41 -2.37
CA ASP A 61 2.24 -7.79 -3.02
C ASP A 61 2.29 -7.55 -4.54
N ASN A 62 2.88 -6.44 -4.98
CA ASN A 62 3.04 -6.15 -6.40
C ASN A 62 3.98 -7.16 -7.08
N SER A 63 5.07 -7.55 -6.42
CA SER A 63 5.97 -8.60 -6.93
C SER A 63 5.24 -9.94 -7.11
N GLU A 64 4.42 -10.32 -6.14
CA GLU A 64 3.63 -11.56 -6.20
C GLU A 64 2.55 -11.51 -7.28
N PHE A 65 1.88 -10.36 -7.41
CA PHE A 65 0.91 -10.12 -8.48
C PHE A 65 1.56 -10.23 -9.86
N GLN A 66 2.72 -9.60 -10.05
CA GLN A 66 3.47 -9.69 -11.32
C GLN A 66 3.86 -11.12 -11.67
N LYS A 67 4.28 -11.95 -10.69
CA LYS A 67 4.56 -13.37 -10.93
C LYS A 67 3.32 -14.12 -11.39
N SER A 68 2.18 -13.85 -10.76
CA SER A 68 0.89 -14.46 -11.10
C SER A 68 0.44 -14.06 -12.51
N VAL A 69 0.57 -12.78 -12.87
CA VAL A 69 0.28 -12.28 -14.22
C VAL A 69 1.14 -12.98 -15.27
N ARG A 70 2.46 -13.05 -15.05
CA ARG A 70 3.38 -13.74 -15.99
C ARG A 70 3.02 -15.22 -16.16
N ALA A 71 2.67 -15.91 -15.07
CA ALA A 71 2.21 -17.29 -15.14
C ALA A 71 0.91 -17.42 -15.95
N GLY A 72 -0.05 -16.51 -15.74
CA GLY A 72 -1.27 -16.42 -16.53
C GLY A 72 -1.02 -16.21 -18.01
N GLU A 73 -0.16 -15.25 -18.37
CA GLU A 73 0.23 -14.99 -19.76
C GLU A 73 0.86 -16.23 -20.42
N ALA A 74 1.75 -16.93 -19.71
CA ALA A 74 2.35 -18.15 -20.22
C ALA A 74 1.33 -19.27 -20.44
N MET A 75 0.33 -19.40 -19.56
CA MET A 75 -0.76 -20.35 -19.74
C MET A 75 -1.63 -19.99 -20.93
N ILE A 76 -1.97 -18.71 -21.12
CA ILE A 76 -2.78 -18.26 -22.26
C ILE A 76 -2.08 -18.61 -23.57
N LYS A 77 -0.80 -18.24 -23.72
CA LYS A 77 -0.01 -18.58 -24.92
C LYS A 77 0.02 -20.07 -25.22
N ARG A 78 0.11 -20.90 -24.19
CA ARG A 78 0.06 -22.37 -24.35
C ARG A 78 -1.30 -22.84 -24.84
N HIS A 79 -2.39 -22.27 -24.34
CA HIS A 79 -3.74 -22.63 -24.77
C HIS A 79 -4.00 -22.16 -26.20
N GLU A 80 -3.54 -20.96 -26.58
CA GLU A 80 -3.64 -20.46 -27.96
C GLU A 80 -2.96 -21.41 -28.96
N SER A 81 -1.71 -21.81 -28.69
CA SER A 81 -0.99 -22.78 -29.54
C SER A 81 -1.70 -24.14 -29.63
N ARG A 82 -2.28 -24.64 -28.53
CA ARG A 82 -3.05 -25.89 -28.55
C ARG A 82 -4.35 -25.78 -29.35
N ILE A 83 -4.99 -24.60 -29.33
CA ILE A 83 -6.20 -24.35 -30.13
C ILE A 83 -5.84 -24.37 -31.61
N GLU A 84 -4.76 -23.67 -32.01
CA GLU A 84 -4.27 -23.66 -33.39
C GLU A 84 -3.94 -25.07 -33.90
N GLU A 85 -3.20 -25.87 -33.10
CA GLU A 85 -2.91 -27.27 -33.44
C GLU A 85 -4.17 -28.13 -33.60
N MET A 86 -5.19 -27.90 -32.77
CA MET A 86 -6.46 -28.62 -32.87
C MET A 86 -7.27 -28.19 -34.11
N GLU A 87 -7.26 -26.91 -34.44
CA GLU A 87 -7.90 -26.38 -35.64
C GLU A 87 -7.30 -26.99 -36.91
N ASP A 88 -5.96 -27.04 -36.99
CA ASP A 88 -5.23 -27.69 -38.10
C ASP A 88 -5.58 -29.19 -38.22
N ALA A 89 -5.60 -29.90 -37.10
CA ALA A 89 -5.96 -31.33 -37.09
C ALA A 89 -7.39 -31.57 -37.59
N ILE A 90 -8.35 -30.69 -37.24
CA ILE A 90 -9.73 -30.76 -37.72
C ILE A 90 -9.80 -30.55 -39.23
N ILE A 91 -9.06 -29.57 -39.77
CA ILE A 91 -9.01 -29.30 -41.21
C ILE A 91 -8.52 -30.55 -41.95
N HIS A 92 -7.40 -31.14 -41.52
CA HIS A 92 -6.82 -32.34 -42.12
C HIS A 92 -7.75 -33.56 -42.06
N CYS A 93 -8.48 -33.75 -40.95
CA CYS A 93 -9.46 -34.82 -40.83
C CYS A 93 -10.62 -34.65 -41.83
N LYS A 94 -11.10 -33.41 -42.04
CA LYS A 94 -12.18 -33.13 -43.00
C LYS A 94 -11.75 -33.42 -44.44
N GLU A 95 -10.54 -33.03 -44.82
CA GLU A 95 -9.98 -33.27 -46.16
C GLU A 95 -9.84 -34.77 -46.48
N LYS A 96 -9.51 -35.61 -45.50
CA LYS A 96 -9.40 -37.07 -45.67
C LYS A 96 -10.75 -37.80 -45.78
N THR A 97 -11.82 -37.20 -45.28
CA THR A 97 -13.17 -37.81 -45.25
C THR A 97 -14.09 -37.35 -46.38
N SER A 98 -13.65 -36.41 -47.21
CA SER A 98 -14.36 -35.92 -48.40
C SER A 98 -13.84 -36.56 -49.68
#